data_AF-A0A4Z0PYY2-F1
#
_entry.id   AF-A0A4Z0PYY2-F1
#
_cell.length_a   1.000
_cell.length_b   1.000
_cell.length_c   1.000
_cell.angle_alpha   90.00
_cell.angle_beta   90.00
_cell.angle_gamma   90.00
#
_symmetry.space_group_name_H-M   'P 1'
#
loop_
_entity.id
_entity.type
_entity.pdbx_description
1 polymer ?
#
loop_
_entity_poly.entity_id
_entity_poly.type
_entity_poly.pdbx_seq_one_letter_code
_entity_poly.pdbx_strand_id
1 'polypeptide(L)'
;MPTAVFRLIHRTGQLPAGPRLLLALALGLLTWAGLATLPPAARIVAAWDAFGLSSLLLIWAAITTADAAHIRQTARREDASRTLSFVFVLVAALGSLLAVLLLLSSVHELSRSERHLHVWLATAAVALAWLLVHTVFTLRYAHLYYDATTAGRPGGLEFPGGEQQPDYLDFAYFSFVVGMTAQTADVSISGRQLRRLALLHGIVSFGFNTAVVALSISGLAGVL
;
A
#
# COMPACT_ATOMS: atom_id res chain seq x y z
N MET A 1 -2.73 -16.66 -27.63
CA MET A 1 -3.35 -15.30 -27.73
C MET A 1 -3.59 -14.80 -26.31
N PRO A 2 -2.98 -13.67 -25.88
CA PRO A 2 -3.26 -13.13 -24.55
C PRO A 2 -4.76 -12.77 -24.41
N THR A 3 -5.35 -13.11 -23.27
CA THR A 3 -6.77 -12.88 -23.00
C THR A 3 -7.10 -11.38 -22.93
N ALA A 4 -8.36 -11.01 -23.13
CA ALA A 4 -8.79 -9.61 -22.99
C ALA A 4 -8.47 -9.05 -21.59
N VAL A 5 -8.60 -9.88 -20.55
CA VAL A 5 -8.23 -9.57 -19.17
C VAL A 5 -6.74 -9.28 -19.04
N PHE A 6 -5.87 -10.12 -19.61
CA PHE A 6 -4.42 -9.88 -19.58
C PHE A 6 -4.06 -8.54 -20.24
N ARG A 7 -4.66 -8.22 -21.39
CA ARG A 7 -4.43 -6.94 -22.08
C ARG A 7 -4.87 -5.74 -21.24
N LEU A 8 -5.98 -5.86 -20.51
CA LEU A 8 -6.46 -4.80 -19.62
C LEU A 8 -5.49 -4.58 -18.46
N ILE A 9 -5.11 -5.65 -17.75
CA ILE A 9 -4.17 -5.59 -16.61
C ILE A 9 -2.83 -4.99 -17.07
N HIS A 10 -2.31 -5.44 -18.22
CA HIS A 10 -1.06 -4.92 -18.77
C HIS A 10 -1.15 -3.43 -19.12
N ARG A 11 -2.25 -2.97 -19.76
CA ARG A 11 -2.45 -1.54 -20.03
C ARG A 11 -2.54 -0.71 -18.77
N THR A 12 -3.26 -1.18 -17.75
CA THR A 12 -3.36 -0.48 -16.46
C THR A 12 -2.03 -0.47 -15.71
N GLY A 13 -1.25 -1.54 -15.81
CA GLY A 13 0.05 -1.67 -15.17
C GLY A 13 1.11 -0.71 -15.72
N GLN A 14 1.00 -0.33 -17.00
CA GLN A 14 1.91 0.63 -17.63
C GLN A 14 1.61 2.11 -17.32
N LEU A 15 0.56 2.40 -16.55
CA LEU A 15 0.27 3.78 -16.16
C LEU A 15 1.38 4.35 -15.24
N PRO A 16 1.81 5.60 -15.42
CA PRO A 16 2.72 6.25 -14.48
C PRO A 16 2.09 6.37 -13.07
N ALA A 17 2.91 6.67 -12.06
CA ALA A 17 2.45 6.75 -10.67
C ALA A 17 1.37 7.84 -10.46
N GLY A 18 1.59 9.04 -11.01
CA GLY A 18 0.66 10.17 -10.89
C GLY A 18 -0.76 9.87 -11.40
N PRO A 19 -0.95 9.43 -12.67
CA PRO A 19 -2.27 9.08 -13.21
C PRO A 19 -2.99 7.97 -12.43
N ARG A 20 -2.26 6.96 -11.92
CA ARG A 20 -2.85 5.93 -11.06
C ARG A 20 -3.40 6.53 -9.77
N LEU A 21 -2.63 7.42 -9.13
CA LEU A 21 -3.06 8.12 -7.92
C LEU A 21 -4.27 9.00 -8.18
N LEU A 22 -4.28 9.75 -9.29
CA LEU A 22 -5.41 10.62 -9.67
C LEU A 22 -6.68 9.81 -9.95
N LEU A 23 -6.57 8.66 -10.64
CA LEU A 23 -7.71 7.77 -10.88
C LEU A 23 -8.27 7.21 -9.57
N ALA A 24 -7.40 6.75 -8.66
CA ALA A 24 -7.82 6.26 -7.36
C ALA A 24 -8.48 7.37 -6.52
N LEU A 25 -7.92 8.59 -6.54
CA LEU A 25 -8.51 9.76 -5.87
C LEU A 25 -9.89 10.10 -6.44
N ALA A 26 -10.04 10.07 -7.77
CA ALA A 26 -11.33 10.30 -8.40
C ALA A 26 -12.37 9.26 -7.95
N LEU A 27 -12.00 7.98 -7.87
CA LEU A 27 -12.90 6.92 -7.39
C LEU A 27 -13.28 7.09 -5.90
N GLY A 28 -12.33 7.51 -5.07
CA GLY A 28 -12.61 7.88 -3.68
C GLY A 28 -13.59 9.05 -3.57
N LEU A 29 -13.37 10.12 -4.34
CA LEU A 29 -14.25 11.29 -4.39
C LEU A 29 -15.64 10.96 -4.93
N LEU A 30 -15.75 10.11 -5.94
CA LEU A 30 -17.04 9.65 -6.47
C LEU A 30 -17.80 8.81 -5.44
N THR A 31 -17.09 7.91 -4.73
CA THR A 31 -17.68 7.14 -3.62
C THR A 31 -18.17 8.06 -2.52
N TRP A 32 -17.35 9.05 -2.13
CA TRP A 32 -17.76 10.07 -1.18
C TRP A 32 -19.00 10.81 -1.69
N ALA A 33 -19.02 11.33 -2.92
CA ALA A 33 -20.16 12.06 -3.46
C ALA A 33 -21.45 11.21 -3.52
N GLY A 34 -21.34 9.93 -3.91
CA GLY A 34 -22.48 9.02 -4.06
C GLY A 34 -23.09 8.54 -2.75
N LEU A 35 -22.33 8.52 -1.65
CA LEU A 35 -22.78 8.05 -0.33
C LEU A 35 -23.22 9.19 0.59
N ALA A 36 -23.88 10.22 0.05
CA ALA A 36 -24.29 11.42 0.80
C ALA A 36 -25.29 11.15 1.93
N THR A 37 -25.98 10.01 1.92
CA THR A 37 -26.94 9.59 2.94
C THR A 37 -26.28 8.97 4.18
N LEU A 38 -25.00 8.57 4.09
CA LEU A 38 -24.27 8.01 5.22
C LEU A 38 -23.79 9.11 6.18
N PRO A 39 -23.63 8.79 7.48
CA PRO A 39 -22.97 9.68 8.43
C PRO A 39 -21.57 10.11 7.94
N PRO A 40 -21.11 11.34 8.24
CA PRO A 40 -19.85 11.86 7.72
C PRO A 40 -18.63 10.95 7.95
N ALA A 41 -18.53 10.33 9.12
CA ALA A 41 -17.43 9.41 9.43
C ALA A 41 -17.44 8.16 8.53
N ALA A 42 -18.58 7.48 8.41
CA ALA A 42 -18.72 6.30 7.55
C ALA A 42 -18.46 6.64 6.08
N ARG A 43 -18.93 7.81 5.64
CA ARG A 43 -18.73 8.32 4.28
C ARG A 43 -17.25 8.60 3.97
N ILE A 44 -16.49 9.14 4.92
CA ILE A 44 -15.04 9.38 4.79
C ILE A 44 -14.30 8.04 4.70
N VAL A 45 -14.63 7.08 5.57
CA VAL A 45 -13.97 5.77 5.57
C VAL A 45 -14.30 4.97 4.31
N ALA A 46 -15.55 4.99 3.83
CA ALA A 46 -15.92 4.36 2.56
C ALA A 46 -15.18 4.97 1.35
N ALA A 47 -14.96 6.28 1.34
CA ALA A 47 -14.17 6.95 0.32
C ALA A 47 -12.69 6.54 0.38
N TRP A 48 -12.14 6.40 1.58
CA TRP A 48 -10.81 5.82 1.81
C TRP A 48 -10.72 4.39 1.29
N ASP A 49 -11.70 3.53 1.58
CA ASP A 49 -11.70 2.14 1.13
C ASP A 49 -11.71 2.04 -0.40
N ALA A 50 -12.52 2.85 -1.07
CA ALA A 50 -12.54 2.94 -2.53
C ALA A 50 -11.19 3.41 -3.09
N PHE A 51 -10.58 4.44 -2.49
CA PHE A 51 -9.25 4.92 -2.86
C PHE A 51 -8.16 3.85 -2.65
N GLY A 52 -8.16 3.18 -1.49
CA GLY A 52 -7.18 2.18 -1.11
C GLY A 52 -7.27 0.94 -1.99
N LEU A 53 -8.48 0.42 -2.21
CA LEU A 53 -8.72 -0.73 -3.06
C LEU A 53 -8.34 -0.44 -4.52
N SER A 54 -8.78 0.69 -5.08
CA SER A 54 -8.42 1.05 -6.45
C SER A 54 -6.91 1.28 -6.62
N SER A 55 -6.26 1.94 -5.66
CA SER A 55 -4.80 2.10 -5.64
C SER A 55 -4.08 0.75 -5.64
N LEU A 56 -4.50 -0.18 -4.76
CA LEU A 56 -3.95 -1.52 -4.68
C LEU A 56 -4.10 -2.27 -6.01
N LEU A 57 -5.30 -2.29 -6.59
CA LEU A 57 -5.55 -2.98 -7.86
C LEU A 57 -4.67 -2.41 -8.99
N LEU A 58 -4.56 -1.09 -9.09
CA LEU A 58 -3.73 -0.43 -10.11
C LEU A 58 -2.23 -0.69 -9.91
N ILE A 59 -1.76 -0.71 -8.66
CA ILE A 59 -0.35 -0.99 -8.36
C ILE A 59 -0.04 -2.47 -8.59
N TRP A 60 -0.90 -3.39 -8.14
CA TRP A 60 -0.70 -4.83 -8.33
C TRP A 60 -0.81 -5.27 -9.78
N ALA A 61 -1.64 -4.59 -10.58
CA ALA A 61 -1.61 -4.74 -12.03
C ALA A 61 -0.22 -4.39 -12.63
N ALA A 62 0.46 -3.36 -12.10
CA ALA A 62 1.81 -3.00 -12.51
C ALA A 62 2.85 -4.03 -12.02
N ILE A 63 2.76 -4.44 -10.75
CA ILE A 63 3.68 -5.42 -10.14
C ILE A 63 3.66 -6.74 -10.91
N THR A 64 2.48 -7.25 -11.26
CA THR A 64 2.32 -8.56 -11.89
C THR A 64 2.58 -8.57 -13.40
N THR A 65 2.70 -7.41 -14.04
CA THR A 65 2.90 -7.33 -15.50
C THR A 65 4.22 -6.70 -15.92
N ALA A 66 4.98 -6.13 -14.99
CA ALA A 66 6.30 -5.57 -15.28
C ALA A 66 7.36 -6.67 -15.28
N ASP A 67 8.23 -6.66 -16.28
CA ASP A 67 9.48 -7.43 -16.29
C ASP A 67 10.62 -6.59 -15.69
N ALA A 68 11.73 -7.25 -15.31
CA ALA A 68 12.91 -6.56 -14.76
C ALA A 68 13.51 -5.51 -15.72
N ALA A 69 13.29 -5.63 -17.03
CA ALA A 69 13.70 -4.63 -18.01
C ALA A 69 12.86 -3.34 -17.89
N HIS A 70 11.55 -3.48 -17.73
CA HIS A 70 10.59 -2.39 -17.55
C HIS A 70 10.79 -1.68 -16.21
N ILE A 71 11.12 -2.42 -15.14
CA ILE A 71 11.45 -1.82 -13.83
C ILE A 71 12.70 -0.92 -13.96
N ARG A 72 13.76 -1.41 -14.62
CA ARG A 72 14.98 -0.63 -14.90
C ARG A 72 14.72 0.58 -15.79
N GLN A 73 13.94 0.42 -16.84
CA GLN A 73 13.59 1.53 -17.73
C GLN A 73 12.78 2.60 -17.00
N THR A 74 11.90 2.18 -16.09
CA THR A 74 11.14 3.09 -15.22
C THR A 74 12.09 3.79 -14.25
N ALA A 75 12.97 3.05 -13.56
CA ALA A 75 13.97 3.60 -12.62
C ALA A 75 14.83 4.72 -13.25
N ARG A 76 15.26 4.57 -14.51
CA ARG A 76 16.04 5.58 -15.26
C ARG A 76 15.38 6.95 -15.40
N ARG A 77 14.06 7.04 -15.25
CA ARG A 77 13.35 8.33 -15.29
C ARG A 77 13.35 8.92 -13.89
N GLU A 78 14.09 10.02 -13.70
CA GLU A 78 13.92 10.86 -12.52
C GLU A 78 12.47 11.31 -12.44
N ASP A 79 11.82 10.94 -11.34
CA ASP A 79 10.38 11.09 -11.24
C ASP A 79 10.03 11.49 -9.80
N ALA A 80 10.07 12.80 -9.57
CA ALA A 80 9.62 13.41 -8.31
C ALA A 80 8.22 12.94 -7.93
N SER A 81 7.37 12.62 -8.93
CA SER A 81 6.01 12.12 -8.70
C SER A 81 5.99 10.79 -7.95
N ARG A 82 7.03 9.94 -8.05
CA ARG A 82 7.10 8.66 -7.30
C ARG A 82 7.33 8.87 -5.82
N THR A 83 8.26 9.76 -5.48
CA THR A 83 8.55 10.08 -4.08
C THR A 83 7.36 10.80 -3.46
N LEU A 84 6.74 11.74 -4.19
CA LEU A 84 5.51 12.41 -3.74
C LEU A 84 4.35 11.43 -3.57
N SER A 85 4.13 10.52 -4.51
CA SER A 85 3.08 9.50 -4.42
C SER A 85 3.32 8.56 -3.24
N PHE A 86 4.56 8.12 -3.01
CA PHE A 86 4.93 7.31 -1.85
C PHE A 86 4.61 8.02 -0.53
N VAL A 87 5.06 9.28 -0.37
CA VAL A 87 4.81 10.06 0.85
C VAL A 87 3.32 10.31 1.04
N PHE A 88 2.61 10.69 -0.03
CA PHE A 88 1.17 10.93 0.01
C PHE A 88 0.40 9.69 0.49
N VAL A 89 0.66 8.53 -0.14
CA VAL A 89 -0.02 7.29 0.22
C VAL A 89 0.31 6.85 1.64
N LEU A 90 1.57 6.99 2.06
CA LEU A 90 1.99 6.65 3.42
C LEU A 90 1.29 7.53 4.46
N VAL A 91 1.25 8.84 4.25
CA VAL A 91 0.56 9.79 5.14
C VAL A 91 -0.94 9.52 5.15
N ALA A 92 -1.55 9.28 3.99
CA ALA A 92 -2.97 8.98 3.88
C ALA A 92 -3.34 7.68 4.61
N ALA A 93 -2.51 6.64 4.51
CA ALA A 93 -2.70 5.37 5.22
C ALA A 93 -2.55 5.52 6.74
N LEU A 94 -1.63 6.37 7.22
CA LEU A 94 -1.53 6.67 8.65
C LEU A 94 -2.73 7.51 9.11
N GLY A 95 -3.18 8.47 8.31
CA GLY A 95 -4.37 9.28 8.58
C GLY A 95 -5.66 8.45 8.62
N SER A 96 -5.76 7.36 7.84
CA SER A 96 -6.93 6.49 7.86
C SER A 96 -7.10 5.77 9.20
N LEU A 97 -6.01 5.46 9.93
CA LEU A 97 -6.10 4.89 11.27
C LEU A 97 -6.82 5.83 12.24
N LEU A 98 -6.57 7.14 12.15
CA LEU A 98 -7.31 8.14 12.93
C LEU A 98 -8.78 8.19 12.52
N ALA A 99 -9.08 8.16 11.22
CA ALA A 99 -10.46 8.12 10.74
C ALA A 99 -11.22 6.88 11.24
N VAL A 100 -10.55 5.72 11.32
CA VAL A 100 -11.11 4.49 11.88
C VAL A 100 -11.36 4.61 13.38
N LEU A 101 -10.44 5.18 14.15
CA LEU A 101 -10.65 5.43 15.57
C LEU A 101 -11.88 6.32 15.82
N LEU A 102 -12.04 7.39 15.04
CA LEU A 102 -13.21 8.25 15.09
C LEU A 102 -14.49 7.50 14.70
N LEU A 103 -14.44 6.69 13.65
CA LEU A 103 -15.58 5.87 13.21
C LEU A 103 -16.05 4.89 14.29
N LEU A 104 -15.11 4.22 14.97
CA LEU A 104 -15.43 3.25 16.02
C LEU A 104 -15.85 3.92 17.33
N SER A 105 -15.45 5.16 17.60
CA SER A 105 -15.83 5.87 18.83
C SER A 105 -17.34 6.12 18.95
N SER A 106 -18.04 6.25 17.82
CA SER A 106 -19.50 6.48 17.80
C SER A 106 -20.33 5.21 17.73
N VAL A 107 -19.72 4.01 17.74
CA VAL A 107 -20.40 2.76 17.37
C VAL A 107 -21.46 2.30 18.38
N HIS A 108 -21.32 2.67 19.65
CA HIS A 108 -22.20 2.21 20.74
C HIS A 108 -23.60 2.82 20.68
N GLU A 109 -23.73 4.02 20.10
CA GLU A 109 -24.99 4.77 19.97
C GLU A 109 -25.80 4.39 18.72
N LEU A 110 -25.27 3.51 17.88
CA LEU A 110 -25.85 3.16 16.58
C LEU A 110 -26.78 1.95 16.67
N SER A 111 -27.73 1.87 15.72
CA SER A 111 -28.52 0.66 15.50
C SER A 111 -27.62 -0.53 15.16
N ARG A 112 -28.10 -1.75 15.37
CA ARG A 112 -27.34 -2.98 15.05
C ARG A 112 -26.82 -3.00 13.60
N SER A 113 -27.65 -2.59 12.64
CA SER A 113 -27.28 -2.60 11.22
C SER A 113 -26.16 -1.59 10.89
N GLU A 114 -26.24 -0.38 11.44
CA GLU A 114 -25.25 0.67 11.25
C GLU A 114 -23.92 0.31 11.93
N ARG A 115 -23.99 -0.29 13.12
CA ARG A 115 -22.84 -0.83 13.84
C ARG A 115 -22.08 -1.85 13.02
N HIS A 116 -22.76 -2.83 12.42
CA HIS A 116 -22.12 -3.81 11.53
C HIS A 116 -21.43 -3.15 10.33
N LEU A 117 -22.07 -2.14 9.71
CA LEU A 117 -21.46 -1.39 8.62
C LEU A 117 -20.20 -0.65 9.06
N HIS A 118 -20.22 0.04 10.20
CA HIS A 118 -19.06 0.79 10.72
C HIS A 118 -17.88 -0.14 11.02
N VAL A 119 -18.15 -1.31 11.61
CA VAL A 119 -17.13 -2.31 11.88
C VAL A 119 -16.54 -2.85 10.58
N TRP A 120 -17.37 -3.17 9.59
CA TRP A 120 -16.89 -3.63 8.28
C TRP A 120 -16.01 -2.60 7.57
N LEU A 121 -16.46 -1.34 7.52
CA LEU A 121 -15.68 -0.23 6.95
C LEU A 121 -14.35 -0.03 7.70
N ALA A 122 -14.38 -0.06 9.03
CA ALA A 122 -13.16 0.03 9.84
C ALA A 122 -12.18 -1.11 9.53
N THR A 123 -12.66 -2.35 9.48
CA THR A 123 -11.83 -3.52 9.17
C THR A 123 -11.25 -3.43 7.76
N ALA A 124 -12.05 -3.05 6.76
CA ALA A 124 -11.59 -2.85 5.39
C ALA A 124 -10.52 -1.75 5.32
N ALA A 125 -10.75 -0.61 5.97
CA ALA A 125 -9.84 0.52 5.97
C ALA A 125 -8.46 0.18 6.54
N VAL A 126 -8.43 -0.57 7.64
CA VAL A 126 -7.18 -1.04 8.27
C VAL A 126 -6.46 -2.04 7.37
N ALA A 127 -7.17 -3.02 6.82
CA ALA A 127 -6.58 -4.03 5.95
C ALA A 127 -6.02 -3.42 4.66
N LEU A 128 -6.77 -2.52 4.03
CA LEU A 128 -6.35 -1.80 2.83
C LEU A 128 -5.15 -0.89 3.12
N ALA A 129 -5.15 -0.18 4.25
CA ALA A 129 -4.02 0.65 4.66
C ALA A 129 -2.74 -0.18 4.88
N TRP A 130 -2.85 -1.32 5.58
CA TRP A 130 -1.73 -2.23 5.81
C TRP A 130 -1.15 -2.76 4.49
N LEU A 131 -2.02 -3.28 3.61
CA LEU A 131 -1.62 -3.78 2.29
C LEU A 131 -0.96 -2.69 1.44
N LEU A 132 -1.55 -1.49 1.45
CA LEU A 132 -1.09 -0.38 0.62
C LEU A 132 0.26 0.14 1.09
N VAL A 133 0.49 0.25 2.40
CA VAL A 133 1.80 0.61 2.97
C VAL A 133 2.88 -0.34 2.48
N HIS A 134 2.69 -1.65 2.63
CA HIS A 134 3.70 -2.62 2.21
C HIS A 134 3.88 -2.63 0.68
N THR A 135 2.81 -2.43 -0.07
CA THR A 135 2.85 -2.32 -1.53
C THR A 135 3.64 -1.07 -1.98
N VAL A 136 3.49 0.09 -1.34
CA VAL A 136 4.29 1.28 -1.72
C VAL A 136 5.75 1.18 -1.28
N PHE A 137 6.03 0.49 -0.17
CA PHE A 137 7.41 0.15 0.22
C PHE A 137 8.07 -0.78 -0.81
N THR A 138 7.35 -1.78 -1.34
CA THR A 138 7.83 -2.65 -2.44
C THR A 138 8.34 -1.82 -3.62
N LEU A 139 7.52 -0.88 -4.10
CA LEU A 139 7.91 -0.01 -5.21
C LEU A 139 9.12 0.86 -4.84
N ARG A 140 9.16 1.36 -3.60
CA ARG A 140 10.27 2.21 -3.13
C ARG A 140 11.59 1.43 -3.05
N TYR A 141 11.58 0.19 -2.58
CA TYR A 141 12.74 -0.69 -2.56
C TYR A 141 13.24 -0.97 -3.97
N ALA A 142 12.34 -1.34 -4.88
CA ALA A 142 12.67 -1.60 -6.27
C ALA A 142 13.33 -0.38 -6.95
N HIS A 143 12.76 0.82 -6.78
CA HIS A 143 13.34 2.03 -7.35
C HIS A 143 14.73 2.33 -6.78
N LEU A 144 14.91 2.29 -5.46
CA LEU A 144 16.23 2.56 -4.87
C LEU A 144 17.29 1.53 -5.30
N TYR A 145 16.90 0.26 -5.41
CA TYR A 145 17.78 -0.80 -5.91
C TYR A 145 18.21 -0.52 -7.35
N TYR A 146 17.25 -0.25 -8.24
CA TYR A 146 17.52 -0.06 -9.66
C TYR A 146 18.15 1.29 -10.01
N ASP A 147 17.91 2.34 -9.22
CA ASP A 147 18.62 3.62 -9.32
C ASP A 147 20.11 3.46 -9.02
N ALA A 148 20.45 2.64 -8.01
CA ALA A 148 21.83 2.35 -7.66
C ALA A 148 22.53 1.50 -8.74
N THR A 149 21.90 0.41 -9.18
CA THR A 149 22.49 -0.48 -10.20
C THR A 149 22.64 0.19 -11.56
N THR A 150 21.68 1.03 -11.96
CA THR A 150 21.79 1.83 -13.20
C THR A 150 22.95 2.83 -13.15
N ALA A 151 23.29 3.34 -11.96
CA ALA A 151 24.44 4.21 -11.74
C ALA A 151 25.77 3.43 -11.54
N GLY A 152 25.81 2.12 -11.80
CA GLY A 152 27.00 1.28 -11.65
C GLY A 152 27.39 0.99 -10.20
N ARG A 153 26.47 1.18 -9.24
CA ARG A 153 26.68 0.90 -7.81
C ARG A 153 25.92 -0.37 -7.39
N PRO A 154 26.31 -1.04 -6.29
CA PRO A 154 25.54 -2.16 -5.75
C PRO A 154 24.09 -1.74 -5.42
N GLY A 155 23.12 -2.60 -5.76
CA GLY A 155 21.69 -2.33 -5.52
C GLY A 155 21.31 -2.26 -4.03
N GLY A 156 22.11 -2.89 -3.15
CA GLY A 156 22.02 -2.75 -1.70
C GLY A 156 20.98 -3.62 -1.00
N LEU A 157 20.25 -4.47 -1.75
CA LEU A 157 19.57 -5.66 -1.26
C LEU A 157 20.24 -6.89 -1.89
N GLU A 158 20.47 -7.93 -1.10
CA GLU A 158 21.11 -9.17 -1.52
C GLU A 158 20.10 -10.30 -1.41
N PHE A 159 19.57 -10.71 -2.56
CA PHE A 159 18.59 -11.78 -2.66
C PHE A 159 19.28 -13.15 -2.67
N PRO A 160 18.67 -14.19 -2.05
CA PRO A 160 19.18 -15.55 -2.08
C PRO A 160 19.46 -16.06 -3.50
N GLY A 161 20.42 -16.99 -3.63
CA GLY A 161 20.80 -17.55 -4.93
C GLY A 161 21.59 -16.61 -5.83
N GLY A 162 21.93 -15.40 -5.36
CA GLY A 162 22.71 -14.42 -6.12
C GLY A 162 21.92 -13.72 -7.21
N GLU A 163 20.59 -13.62 -7.07
CA GLU A 163 19.71 -12.92 -8.02
C GLU A 163 20.16 -11.46 -8.24
N GLN A 164 20.41 -11.12 -9.50
CA GLN A 164 20.95 -9.81 -9.92
C GLN A 164 19.89 -8.94 -10.61
N GLN A 165 18.73 -9.51 -10.93
CA GLN A 165 17.64 -8.87 -11.65
C GLN A 165 16.29 -9.14 -10.95
N PRO A 166 16.19 -8.87 -9.64
CA PRO A 166 14.97 -9.13 -8.87
C PRO A 166 13.77 -8.39 -9.47
N ASP A 167 12.63 -9.08 -9.55
CA ASP A 167 11.39 -8.49 -10.04
C ASP A 167 10.60 -7.83 -8.90
N TYR A 168 9.43 -7.25 -9.19
CA TYR A 168 8.62 -6.63 -8.14
C TYR A 168 8.11 -7.62 -7.09
N LEU A 169 7.97 -8.91 -7.40
CA LEU A 169 7.56 -9.92 -6.43
C LEU A 169 8.68 -10.24 -5.45
N ASP A 170 9.94 -10.19 -5.86
CA ASP A 170 11.09 -10.28 -4.95
C ASP A 170 11.09 -9.10 -3.95
N PHE A 171 10.86 -7.87 -4.44
CA PHE A 171 10.71 -6.71 -3.55
C PHE A 171 9.41 -6.75 -2.73
N ALA A 172 8.35 -7.38 -3.23
CA ALA A 172 7.11 -7.59 -2.50
C ALA A 172 7.35 -8.56 -1.35
N TYR A 173 8.01 -9.68 -1.62
CA TYR A 173 8.46 -10.62 -0.61
C TYR A 173 9.24 -9.92 0.51
N PHE A 174 10.29 -9.17 0.15
CA PHE A 174 11.08 -8.41 1.11
C PHE A 174 10.21 -7.44 1.95
N SER A 175 9.39 -6.62 1.28
CA SER A 175 8.56 -5.61 1.92
C SER A 175 7.51 -6.19 2.87
N PHE A 176 6.80 -7.23 2.43
CA PHE A 176 5.75 -7.86 3.22
C PHE A 176 6.34 -8.65 4.39
N VAL A 177 7.50 -9.29 4.24
CA VAL A 177 8.19 -9.93 5.36
C VAL A 177 8.58 -8.90 6.43
N VAL A 178 9.13 -7.74 6.05
CA VAL A 178 9.36 -6.63 7.00
C VAL A 178 8.05 -6.19 7.67
N GLY A 179 6.95 -6.14 6.92
CA GLY A 179 5.62 -5.83 7.43
C GLY A 179 5.09 -6.81 8.48
N MET A 180 5.21 -8.09 8.19
CA MET A 180 4.64 -9.17 9.01
C MET A 180 5.48 -9.48 10.25
N THR A 181 6.82 -9.49 10.12
CA THR A 181 7.71 -10.04 11.16
C THR A 181 8.88 -9.14 11.55
N ALA A 182 9.02 -7.96 10.95
CA ALA A 182 10.11 -7.00 11.19
C ALA A 182 11.54 -7.51 10.91
N GLN A 183 11.71 -8.73 10.36
CA GLN A 183 13.02 -9.25 9.95
C GLN A 183 12.90 -10.14 8.71
N THR A 184 13.80 -9.94 7.75
CA THR A 184 14.02 -10.81 6.58
C THR A 184 15.12 -11.80 6.91
N ALA A 185 14.82 -13.10 6.88
CA ALA A 185 15.79 -14.13 7.25
C ALA A 185 16.82 -14.42 6.14
N ASP A 186 16.49 -14.11 4.89
CA ASP A 186 17.17 -14.57 3.69
C ASP A 186 17.60 -13.44 2.74
N VAL A 187 16.95 -12.27 2.80
CA VAL A 187 17.39 -11.07 2.07
C VAL A 187 18.20 -10.14 2.98
N SER A 188 19.46 -9.90 2.58
CA SER A 188 20.43 -9.06 3.30
C SER A 188 20.38 -7.60 2.82
N ILE A 189 20.62 -6.63 3.71
CA ILE A 189 20.60 -5.19 3.39
C ILE A 189 22.02 -4.58 3.46
N SER A 190 22.77 -4.66 2.36
CA SER A 190 24.11 -4.07 2.26
C SER A 190 24.12 -2.54 2.06
N GLY A 191 23.06 -1.96 1.49
CA GLY A 191 22.96 -0.54 1.21
C GLY A 191 22.59 0.33 2.43
N ARG A 192 23.37 1.37 2.74
CA ARG A 192 23.09 2.30 3.87
C ARG A 192 21.73 3.01 3.74
N GLN A 193 21.35 3.42 2.53
CA GLN A 193 20.08 4.09 2.29
C GLN A 193 18.89 3.14 2.53
N LEU A 194 19.02 1.89 2.08
CA LEU A 194 18.00 0.86 2.24
C LEU A 194 17.85 0.44 3.70
N ARG A 195 18.93 0.39 4.49
CA ARG A 195 18.83 0.16 5.95
C ARG A 195 18.01 1.23 6.66
N ARG A 196 18.19 2.50 6.30
CA ARG A 196 17.38 3.60 6.84
C ARG A 196 15.91 3.50 6.43
N LEU A 197 15.65 3.10 5.19
CA LEU A 197 14.29 2.86 4.72
C LEU A 197 13.63 1.68 5.45
N ALA A 198 14.36 0.58 5.66
CA ALA A 198 13.90 -0.57 6.43
C ALA A 198 13.63 -0.24 7.89
N LEU A 199 14.43 0.64 8.51
CA LEU A 199 14.12 1.16 9.84
C LEU A 199 12.78 1.91 9.88
N LEU A 200 12.55 2.83 8.93
CA LEU A 200 11.27 3.54 8.82
C LEU A 200 10.12 2.56 8.60
N HIS A 201 10.30 1.61 7.68
CA HIS A 201 9.30 0.59 7.38
C HIS A 201 8.98 -0.23 8.63
N GLY A 202 9.97 -0.74 9.35
CA GLY A 202 9.79 -1.50 10.58
C GLY A 202 9.03 -0.72 11.66
N ILE A 203 9.34 0.58 11.87
CA ILE A 203 8.61 1.44 12.81
C ILE A 203 7.15 1.59 12.39
N VAL A 204 6.89 1.86 11.11
CA VAL A 204 5.52 1.99 10.57
C VAL A 204 4.77 0.66 10.71
N SER A 205 5.38 -0.46 10.35
CA SER A 205 4.80 -1.81 10.46
C SER A 205 4.44 -2.15 11.89
N PHE A 206 5.33 -1.85 12.85
CA PHE A 206 5.04 -2.06 14.27
C PHE A 206 3.81 -1.27 14.74
N GLY A 207 3.71 0.00 14.35
CA GLY A 207 2.55 0.83 14.62
C GLY A 207 1.26 0.26 14.02
N PHE A 208 1.31 -0.18 12.75
CA PHE A 208 0.19 -0.81 12.07
C PHE A 208 -0.25 -2.11 12.74
N ASN A 209 0.67 -3.01 13.05
CA ASN A 209 0.37 -4.28 13.71
C ASN A 209 -0.26 -4.04 15.10
N THR A 210 0.23 -3.04 15.84
CA THR A 210 -0.37 -2.62 17.11
C THR A 210 -1.78 -2.08 16.92
N ALA A 211 -1.99 -1.22 15.92
CA ALA A 211 -3.31 -0.66 15.61
C ALA A 211 -4.31 -1.75 15.18
N VAL A 212 -3.89 -2.69 14.33
CA VAL A 212 -4.71 -3.83 13.90
C VAL A 212 -5.21 -4.62 15.13
N VAL A 213 -4.32 -4.94 16.06
CA VAL A 213 -4.68 -5.67 17.29
C VAL A 213 -5.65 -4.84 18.15
N ALA A 214 -5.33 -3.57 18.41
CA ALA A 214 -6.16 -2.69 19.24
C ALA A 214 -7.58 -2.48 18.66
N LEU A 215 -7.66 -2.24 17.34
CA LEU A 215 -8.92 -2.04 16.62
C LEU A 215 -9.71 -3.33 16.50
N SER A 216 -9.05 -4.49 16.40
CA SER A 216 -9.73 -5.79 16.42
C SER A 216 -10.41 -6.04 17.77
N ILE A 217 -9.70 -5.75 18.87
CA ILE A 217 -10.25 -5.87 20.23
C ILE A 217 -11.43 -4.89 20.42
N SER A 218 -11.22 -3.63 20.03
CA SER A 218 -12.25 -2.58 20.17
C SER A 218 -13.48 -2.86 19.32
N GLY A 219 -13.29 -3.35 18.09
CA GLY A 219 -14.37 -3.73 17.18
C GLY A 219 -15.18 -4.91 17.69
N LEU A 220 -14.51 -5.96 18.20
CA LEU A 220 -15.20 -7.11 18.81
C LEU A 220 -15.99 -6.70 20.05
N ALA A 221 -15.40 -5.89 20.94
CA ALA A 221 -16.07 -5.37 22.12
C ALA A 221 -17.30 -4.51 21.77
N GLY A 222 -17.28 -3.79 20.65
CA GLY A 222 -18.41 -3.01 20.19
C GLY A 222 -19.57 -3.82 19.59
N VAL A 223 -19.33 -5.06 19.14
CA VAL A 223 -20.36 -5.92 18.50
C VAL A 223 -21.00 -6.91 19.47
N LEU A 224 -20.25 -7.36 20.49
CA LEU A 224 -20.72 -8.24 21.57
C LEU A 224 -21.58 -7.47 22.58
#